data_AF-A0A0C3JM92-F1
#
_entry.id   AF-A0A0C3JM92-F1
#
_cell.length_a   1.000
_cell.length_b   1.000
_cell.length_c   1.000
_cell.angle_alpha   90.00
_cell.angle_beta   90.00
_cell.angle_gamma   90.00
#
_symmetry.space_group_name_H-M   'P 1'
#
loop_
_entity.id
_entity.type
_entity.pdbx_description
1 polymer ?
#
loop_
_entity_poly.entity_id
_entity_poly.type
_entity_poly.pdbx_seq_one_letter_code
_entity_poly.pdbx_strand_id
1 'polypeptide(L)' 'RHHHHCQLLYLVHWAGYENTDEETSWLLATELDHVGDDHASDIVSTFHECYPHKSGPYQPLP' A
#
# COMPACT_ATOMS: atom_id res chain seq x y z
N ARG A 1 12.96 17.16 18.01
CA ARG A 1 12.01 16.94 16.88
C ARG A 1 11.45 15.55 17.05
N HIS A 2 10.18 15.40 17.46
CA HIS A 2 9.52 14.11 17.40
C HIS A 2 9.28 13.82 15.92
N HIS A 3 10.05 12.90 15.34
CA HIS A 3 9.68 12.32 14.05
C HIS A 3 8.41 11.52 14.33
N HIS A 4 7.25 12.13 14.10
CA HIS A 4 6.03 11.35 13.99
C HIS A 4 6.30 10.36 12.85
N HIS A 5 6.38 9.07 13.19
CA HIS A 5 6.43 7.99 12.22
C HIS A 5 5.06 7.95 11.54
N CYS A 6 4.83 8.91 10.63
CA CYS A 6 3.66 8.91 9.77
C CYS A 6 3.87 7.79 8.76
N GLN A 7 3.15 6.68 8.96
CA GLN A 7 3.15 5.56 8.02
C GLN A 7 2.10 5.83 6.93
N LEU A 8 2.48 5.60 5.68
CA LEU A 8 1.57 5.69 4.55
C LEU A 8 0.76 4.39 4.46
N LEU A 9 -0.56 4.51 4.40
CA LEU A 9 -1.49 3.42 4.19
C LEU A 9 -2.09 3.49 2.78
N TYR A 10 -2.37 2.32 2.23
CA TYR A 10 -2.97 2.12 0.92
C TYR A 10 -4.35 1.52 1.12
N LEU A 11 -5.37 2.09 0.46
CA LEU A 11 -6.71 1.53 0.44
C LEU A 11 -6.78 0.43 -0.62
N VAL A 12 -6.97 -0.80 -0.19
CA VAL A 12 -7.16 -1.96 -1.06
C VAL A 12 -8.64 -2.26 -1.18
N HIS A 13 -9.09 -2.55 -2.40
CA HIS A 13 -10.38 -3.17 -2.67
C HIS A 13 -10.15 -4.66 -2.94
N TRP A 14 -10.82 -5.52 -2.19
CA TRP A 14 -10.66 -6.97 -2.31
C TRP A 14 -11.64 -7.52 -3.34
N ALA A 15 -11.10 -8.13 -4.40
CA ALA A 15 -11.91 -8.83 -5.38
C ALA A 15 -12.66 -10.01 -4.73
N GLY A 16 -13.97 -10.10 -4.98
CA GLY A 16 -14.85 -11.12 -4.40
C GLY A 16 -15.48 -10.77 -3.04
N TYR A 17 -15.19 -9.59 -2.49
CA TYR A 17 -15.78 -9.05 -1.26
C TYR A 17 -16.70 -7.85 -1.54
N GLU A 18 -17.18 -7.70 -2.77
CA GLU A 18 -18.00 -6.55 -3.15
C GLU A 18 -19.32 -6.55 -2.36
N ASN A 19 -19.67 -5.40 -1.78
CA ASN A 19 -20.83 -5.20 -0.91
C ASN A 19 -20.76 -5.93 0.43
N THR A 20 -19.58 -6.35 0.88
CA THR A 20 -19.37 -6.79 2.27
C THR A 20 -18.68 -5.72 3.09
N ASP A 21 -18.74 -5.83 4.41
CA ASP A 21 -18.05 -4.91 5.32
C ASP A 21 -16.51 -5.01 5.20
N GLU A 22 -16.03 -6.08 4.57
CA GLU A 22 -14.62 -6.37 4.28
C GLU A 22 -14.21 -5.98 2.85
N GLU A 23 -15.06 -5.28 2.08
CA GLU A 23 -14.75 -4.88 0.70
C GLU A 23 -13.44 -4.10 0.60
N THR A 24 -13.14 -3.28 1.62
CA THR A 24 -11.95 -2.44 1.63
C THR A 24 -11.14 -2.56 2.90
N SER A 25 -9.82 -2.37 2.78
CA SER A 25 -8.91 -2.38 3.93
C SER A 25 -7.78 -1.39 3.73
N TRP A 26 -7.34 -0.75 4.82
CA TRP A 26 -6.13 0.07 4.85
C TRP A 26 -4.93 -0.79 5.22
N LEU A 27 -3.94 -0.88 4.34
CA LEU A 27 -2.73 -1.69 4.52
C LEU A 27 -1.46 -0.87 4.35
N LEU A 28 -0.41 -1.24 5.05
CA LEU A 28 0.93 -0.70 4.85
C LEU A 28 1.55 -1.22 3.54
N ALA A 29 2.44 -0.43 2.93
CA ALA A 29 3.23 -0.90 1.79
C ALA A 29 3.97 -2.21 2.08
N THR A 30 4.49 -2.37 3.31
CA THR A 30 5.15 -3.59 3.75
C THR A 30 4.18 -4.76 3.84
N GLU A 31 2.94 -4.54 4.29
CA GLU A 31 1.95 -5.62 4.33
C GLU A 31 1.56 -6.04 2.91
N LEU A 32 1.39 -5.08 1.99
CA LEU A 32 1.15 -5.38 0.58
C LEU A 32 2.27 -6.23 -0.01
N ASP A 33 3.53 -5.88 0.21
CA ASP A 33 4.69 -6.61 -0.32
C ASP A 33 4.75 -8.10 0.12
N HIS A 34 4.20 -8.42 1.29
CA HIS A 34 4.22 -9.80 1.84
C HIS A 34 2.95 -10.61 1.55
N VAL A 35 1.87 -9.98 1.06
CA VAL A 35 0.55 -10.61 0.87
C VAL A 35 0.50 -11.55 -0.35
N GLY A 36 1.53 -11.57 -1.20
CA GLY A 36 1.63 -12.53 -2.29
C GLY A 36 3.08 -12.94 -2.54
N ASP A 37 3.37 -14.22 -2.38
CA ASP A 37 4.56 -14.90 -2.92
C ASP A 37 4.80 -14.36 -4.36
N ASP A 38 5.91 -13.65 -4.55
CA ASP A 38 6.44 -13.06 -5.80
C ASP A 38 5.63 -11.98 -6.57
N HIS A 39 4.34 -11.73 -6.30
CA HIS A 39 3.53 -10.80 -7.12
C HIS A 39 3.19 -9.44 -6.49
N ALA A 40 3.43 -9.24 -5.20
CA ALA A 40 2.87 -8.09 -4.50
C ALA A 40 3.73 -6.82 -4.52
N SER A 41 5.05 -6.96 -4.72
CA SER A 41 5.95 -5.83 -5.05
C SER A 41 5.48 -5.04 -6.28
N ASP A 42 4.70 -5.66 -7.17
CA ASP A 42 4.27 -5.06 -8.43
C ASP A 42 3.12 -4.05 -8.24
N ILE A 43 2.26 -4.25 -7.24
CA ILE A 43 1.04 -3.43 -7.06
C ILE A 43 1.38 -2.01 -6.61
N VAL A 44 2.28 -1.86 -5.63
CA VAL A 44 2.70 -0.53 -5.15
C VAL A 44 3.45 0.23 -6.25
N SER A 45 4.33 -0.46 -7.00
CA SER A 45 5.04 0.14 -8.12
C SER A 45 4.08 0.62 -9.21
N THR A 46 3.20 -0.27 -9.69
CA THR A 46 2.18 0.04 -10.71
C THR A 46 1.28 1.21 -10.28
N PHE A 47 0.89 1.27 -9.00
CA PHE A 47 0.11 2.38 -8.48
C PHE A 47 0.85 3.72 -8.63
N HIS A 48 2.13 3.77 -8.29
CA HIS A 48 2.91 5.01 -8.41
C HIS A 48 3.29 5.35 -9.86
N GLU A 49 3.36 4.37 -10.77
CA GLU A 49 3.46 4.62 -12.21
C GLU A 49 2.20 5.30 -12.78
N CYS A 50 1.01 4.84 -12.38
CA CYS A 50 -0.26 5.47 -12.77
C CYS A 50 -0.47 6.83 -12.09
N TYR A 51 0.05 7.01 -10.87
CA TYR A 51 -0.15 8.21 -10.06
C TYR A 51 1.19 8.80 -9.58
N PRO A 52 2.02 9.33 -10.49
CA PRO A 52 3.38 9.80 -10.17
C PRO A 52 3.41 11.02 -9.24
N HIS A 53 2.28 11.71 -9.09
CA HIS A 53 2.14 12.85 -8.18
C HIS A 53 1.88 12.43 -6.71
N LYS A 54 1.56 11.15 -6.46
CA LYS A 54 1.33 10.65 -5.10
C LYS A 54 2.66 10.26 -4.47
N SER A 55 2.89 10.75 -3.26
CA SER A 55 4.09 10.43 -2.48
C SER A 55 4.21 8.92 -2.25
N GLY A 56 5.41 8.38 -2.48
CA GLY A 56 5.74 6.99 -2.19
C GLY A 56 5.87 6.70 -0.69
N PRO A 57 6.00 5.41 -0.31
CA PRO A 57 6.22 5.03 1.07
C PRO A 57 7.56 5.60 1.55
N TYR A 58 7.60 6.03 2.82
CA TYR A 58 8.83 6.56 3.40
C TYR A 58 9.90 5.45 3.41
N GLN A 59 10.92 5.58 2.58
CA GLN A 59 12.14 4.78 2.66
C GLN A 59 13.12 5.53 3.55
N PRO A 60 13.54 4.97 4.70
CA PRO A 60 14.65 5.53 5.44
C PRO A 60 15.87 5.54 4.51
N LEU A 61 16.47 6.71 4.30
CA LEU A 61 17.78 6.80 3.65
C LEU A 61 18.79 5.97 4.47
N PRO A 62 19.69 5.21 3.81
CA PRO A 62 20.75 4.46 4.49
C PRO A 62 21.71 5.36 5.27
#